data_AF-A0A1C6SZE3-F1
#
_entry.id   AF-A0A1C6SZE3-F1
#
_cell.length_a   1.000
_cell.length_b   1.000
_cell.length_c   1.000
_cell.angle_alpha   90.00
_cell.angle_beta   90.00
_cell.angle_gamma   90.00
#
_symmetry.space_group_name_H-M   'P 1'
#
loop_
_entity.id
_entity.type
_entity.pdbx_description
1 polymer ?
#
loop_
_entity_poly.entity_id
_entity_poly.type
_entity_poly.pdbx_seq_one_letter_code
_entity_poly.pdbx_strand_id
1 'polypeptide(L)'
;MRAVFDRQSRYRDVPDVTVPDARGRMVLAKDVRVTPPVTGTFRHVVTAGDRLDQLAWQYYGRPLQFWRICDANPEFLSPLALVDQETIGTVRVPVAVSGDPPWAVLLAKLTATAGVDGVLVDDDTRLARRPRTVDGREVTVTVAEPDRAVVITFHRASVGVAALIEVIRAAGFTAGAPADAGQVGQPIVVPVAAGG
;
A
#
# COMPACT_ATOMS: atom_id res chain seq x y z
N MET A 1 1.54 31.27 -28.44
CA MET A 1 0.80 31.40 -27.16
C MET A 1 1.50 30.48 -26.16
N ARG A 2 1.73 30.91 -24.91
CA ARG A 2 2.46 30.13 -23.89
C ARG A 2 1.47 29.60 -22.86
N ALA A 3 1.59 28.35 -22.45
CA ALA A 3 0.81 27.85 -21.31
C ALA A 3 1.40 28.43 -20.02
N VAL A 4 0.64 29.31 -19.35
CA VAL A 4 1.09 29.98 -18.13
C VAL A 4 0.76 29.11 -16.92
N PHE A 5 1.80 28.68 -16.23
CA PHE A 5 1.70 27.97 -14.96
C PHE A 5 2.23 28.84 -13.82
N ASP A 6 1.75 28.59 -12.60
CA ASP A 6 2.30 29.22 -11.40
C ASP A 6 3.81 28.98 -11.29
N ARG A 7 4.53 29.93 -10.67
CA ARG A 7 5.99 29.85 -10.49
C ARG A 7 6.44 28.62 -9.68
N GLN A 8 5.54 27.99 -8.96
CA GLN A 8 5.81 26.82 -8.12
C GLN A 8 5.24 25.54 -8.71
N SER A 9 4.64 25.61 -9.90
CA SER A 9 4.09 24.45 -10.60
C SER A 9 5.22 23.53 -11.05
N ARG A 10 4.98 22.22 -10.90
CA ARG A 10 5.80 21.15 -11.48
C ARG A 10 6.01 21.28 -13.00
N TYR A 11 5.11 21.97 -13.71
CA TYR A 11 5.14 22.13 -15.17
C TYR A 11 5.66 23.48 -15.66
N ARG A 12 6.10 24.36 -14.75
CA ARG A 12 6.54 25.72 -15.09
C ARG A 12 7.64 25.73 -16.17
N ASP A 13 8.66 24.92 -15.97
CA ASP A 13 9.88 24.90 -16.78
C ASP A 13 9.83 23.83 -17.89
N VAL A 14 8.69 23.13 -18.03
CA VAL A 14 8.46 22.16 -19.11
C VAL A 14 8.17 22.91 -20.41
N PRO A 15 8.82 22.57 -21.54
CA PRO A 15 8.56 23.21 -22.83
C PRO A 15 7.10 23.09 -23.28
N ASP A 16 6.63 24.08 -24.03
CA ASP A 16 5.35 23.98 -24.74
C ASP A 16 5.58 23.30 -26.10
N VAL A 17 4.68 22.39 -26.48
CA VAL A 17 4.65 21.71 -27.77
C VAL A 17 3.30 21.93 -28.44
N THR A 18 3.27 21.86 -29.77
CA THR A 18 2.02 21.91 -30.53
C THR A 18 1.73 20.53 -31.11
N VAL A 19 0.60 19.95 -30.75
CA VAL A 19 0.22 18.58 -31.15
C VAL A 19 -1.18 18.57 -31.79
N PRO A 20 -1.46 17.69 -32.76
CA PRO A 20 -2.81 17.53 -33.28
C PRO A 20 -3.72 16.84 -32.26
N ASP A 21 -4.94 17.35 -32.08
CA ASP A 21 -6.00 16.65 -31.36
C ASP A 21 -6.62 15.53 -32.22
N ALA A 22 -7.56 14.76 -31.67
CA ALA A 22 -8.25 13.68 -32.39
C ALA A 22 -9.03 14.15 -33.63
N ARG A 23 -9.23 15.46 -33.83
CA ARG A 23 -9.90 16.08 -34.98
C ARG A 23 -8.92 16.80 -35.91
N GLY A 24 -7.61 16.63 -35.72
CA GLY A 24 -6.56 17.24 -36.53
C GLY A 24 -6.30 18.73 -36.24
N ARG A 25 -6.88 19.29 -35.17
CA ARG A 25 -6.61 20.68 -34.79
C ARG A 25 -5.33 20.76 -33.99
N MET A 26 -4.47 21.72 -34.32
CA MET A 26 -3.23 21.96 -33.58
C MET A 26 -3.54 22.63 -32.24
N VAL A 27 -3.19 21.96 -31.13
CA VAL A 27 -3.38 22.44 -29.76
C VAL A 27 -2.03 22.63 -29.06
N LEU A 28 -1.96 23.66 -28.21
CA LEU A 28 -0.81 23.91 -27.34
C LEU A 28 -0.88 22.98 -26.12
N ALA A 29 0.18 22.23 -25.86
CA ALA A 29 0.32 21.33 -24.73
C ALA A 29 1.70 21.51 -24.06
N LYS A 30 1.90 20.87 -22.91
CA LYS A 30 3.22 20.69 -22.30
C LYS A 30 3.86 19.42 -22.83
N ASP A 31 5.16 19.46 -23.02
CA ASP A 31 5.94 18.27 -23.34
C ASP A 31 5.94 17.26 -22.16
N VAL A 32 6.41 16.05 -22.41
CA VAL A 32 6.60 15.04 -21.37
C VAL A 32 7.65 15.53 -20.38
N ARG A 33 7.25 15.64 -19.10
CA ARG A 33 8.17 15.94 -18.01
C ARG A 33 8.86 14.65 -17.56
N VAL A 34 10.18 14.62 -17.66
CA VAL A 34 11.00 13.59 -17.02
C VAL A 34 11.10 13.89 -15.53
N THR A 35 10.76 12.93 -14.68
CA THR A 35 10.91 13.06 -13.23
C THR A 35 12.39 13.14 -12.88
N PRO A 36 12.85 14.22 -12.22
CA PRO A 36 14.25 14.34 -11.86
C PRO A 36 14.62 13.29 -10.81
N PRO A 37 15.87 12.80 -10.79
CA PRO A 37 16.33 11.92 -9.72
C PRO A 37 16.28 12.67 -8.39
N VAL A 38 15.78 12.00 -7.36
CA VAL A 38 15.73 12.53 -6.01
C VAL A 38 16.65 11.70 -5.12
N THR A 39 17.63 12.33 -4.49
CA THR A 39 18.45 11.70 -3.45
C THR A 39 17.79 11.96 -2.09
N GLY A 40 17.27 10.89 -1.46
CA GLY A 40 16.54 11.00 -0.19
C GLY A 40 17.47 11.11 1.02
N THR A 41 17.22 12.09 1.89
CA THR A 41 17.87 12.22 3.20
C THR A 41 16.88 12.14 4.37
N PHE A 42 15.58 12.31 4.14
CA PHE A 42 14.53 12.25 5.16
C PHE A 42 13.39 11.32 4.74
N ARG A 43 12.87 10.55 5.71
CA ARG A 43 11.75 9.61 5.52
C ARG A 43 10.64 9.92 6.51
N HIS A 44 9.41 9.97 6.02
CA HIS A 44 8.19 10.04 6.84
C HIS A 44 7.56 8.65 6.92
N VAL A 45 7.20 8.20 8.12
CA VAL A 45 6.45 6.96 8.29
C VAL A 45 4.97 7.29 8.15
N VAL A 46 4.32 6.71 7.14
CA VAL A 46 2.92 6.99 6.83
C VAL A 46 2.03 6.53 7.97
N THR A 47 1.11 7.39 8.39
CA THR A 47 0.11 7.11 9.40
C THR A 47 -1.29 7.11 8.82
N ALA A 48 -2.20 6.35 9.43
CA ALA A 48 -3.58 6.33 9.00
C ALA A 48 -4.19 7.74 9.08
N GLY A 49 -4.70 8.24 7.95
CA GLY A 49 -5.28 9.58 7.83
C GLY A 49 -4.33 10.64 7.29
N ASP A 50 -3.05 10.32 7.04
CA ASP A 50 -2.12 11.22 6.36
C ASP A 50 -2.70 11.69 5.02
N ARG A 51 -2.56 12.99 4.75
CA ARG A 51 -2.90 13.56 3.45
C ARG A 51 -1.71 14.26 2.85
N LEU A 52 -1.50 14.06 1.56
CA LEU A 52 -0.35 14.61 0.84
C LEU A 52 -0.25 16.13 0.89
N ASP A 53 -1.37 16.85 0.86
CA ASP A 53 -1.42 18.30 1.00
C ASP A 53 -1.00 18.76 2.41
N GLN A 54 -1.41 18.03 3.45
CA GLN A 54 -1.00 18.30 4.83
C GLN A 54 0.46 17.99 5.07
N LEU A 55 0.97 16.86 4.54
CA LEU A 55 2.39 16.53 4.59
C LEU A 55 3.24 17.60 3.87
N ALA A 56 2.80 18.04 2.69
CA ALA A 56 3.47 19.12 1.96
C ALA A 56 3.43 20.45 2.72
N TRP A 57 2.33 20.77 3.41
CA TRP A 57 2.28 21.91 4.32
C TRP A 57 3.27 21.75 5.47
N GLN A 58 3.30 20.59 6.12
CA GLN A 58 4.19 20.31 7.25
C GLN A 58 5.66 20.44 6.88
N TYR A 59 6.06 19.91 5.71
CA TYR A 59 7.47 19.87 5.31
C TYR A 59 7.92 21.06 4.47
N TYR A 60 7.03 21.68 3.69
CA TYR A 60 7.38 22.76 2.76
C TYR A 60 6.68 24.09 3.06
N GLY A 61 5.76 24.12 4.03
CA GLY A 61 4.88 25.27 4.27
C GLY A 61 3.95 25.56 3.09
N ARG A 62 3.74 24.60 2.18
CA ARG A 62 3.00 24.80 0.93
C ARG A 62 2.25 23.54 0.51
N PRO A 63 0.91 23.50 0.60
CA PRO A 63 0.15 22.28 0.34
C PRO A 63 0.20 21.84 -1.13
N LEU A 64 0.28 22.80 -2.06
CA LEU A 64 0.35 22.53 -3.50
C LEU A 64 1.69 21.95 -3.96
N GLN A 65 2.68 21.81 -3.07
CA GLN A 65 3.98 21.20 -3.37
C GLN A 65 4.04 19.69 -3.08
N PHE A 66 2.90 19.05 -2.84
CA PHE A 66 2.83 17.60 -2.61
C PHE A 66 3.41 16.77 -3.75
N TRP A 67 3.41 17.29 -4.99
CA TRP A 67 4.04 16.64 -6.14
C TRP A 67 5.52 16.34 -5.94
N ARG A 68 6.23 17.08 -5.06
CA ARG A 68 7.63 16.79 -4.71
C ARG A 68 7.76 15.46 -3.97
N ILE A 69 6.81 15.16 -3.08
CA ILE A 69 6.74 13.88 -2.38
C ILE A 69 6.43 12.77 -3.40
N CYS A 70 5.48 12.99 -4.31
CA CYS A 70 5.17 12.01 -5.36
C CYS A 70 6.38 11.73 -6.27
N ASP A 71 7.05 12.76 -6.77
CA ASP A 71 8.22 12.61 -7.65
C ASP A 71 9.38 11.87 -6.97
N ALA A 72 9.48 11.94 -5.64
CA ALA A 72 10.51 11.27 -4.85
C ALA A 72 10.24 9.78 -4.57
N ASN A 73 9.01 9.30 -4.82
CA ASN A 73 8.62 7.91 -4.64
C ASN A 73 7.99 7.38 -5.95
N PRO A 74 8.77 7.29 -7.04
CA PRO A 74 8.27 6.96 -8.38
C PRO A 74 7.75 5.53 -8.53
N GLU A 75 7.98 4.66 -7.55
CA GLU A 75 7.41 3.32 -7.47
C GLU A 75 5.88 3.34 -7.29
N PHE A 76 5.31 4.45 -6.79
CA PHE A 76 3.88 4.64 -6.68
C PHE A 76 3.35 5.38 -7.92
N LEU A 77 2.47 4.73 -8.67
CA LEU A 77 1.81 5.33 -9.84
C LEU A 77 0.69 6.31 -9.45
N SER A 78 0.17 6.19 -8.22
CA SER A 78 -0.94 6.96 -7.70
C SER A 78 -0.53 7.72 -6.44
N PRO A 79 -0.78 9.04 -6.35
CA PRO A 79 -0.54 9.80 -5.13
C PRO A 79 -1.32 9.25 -3.92
N LEU A 80 -2.52 8.71 -4.13
CA LEU A 80 -3.33 8.17 -3.04
C LEU A 80 -2.75 6.86 -2.49
N ALA A 81 -2.09 6.05 -3.31
CA ALA A 81 -1.39 4.85 -2.85
C ALA A 81 -0.27 5.17 -1.85
N LEU A 82 0.40 6.32 -2.06
CA LEU A 82 1.52 6.80 -1.25
C LEU A 82 1.12 7.09 0.22
N VAL A 83 -0.16 7.31 0.48
CA VAL A 83 -0.72 7.56 1.82
C VAL A 83 -1.81 6.54 2.20
N ASP A 84 -1.87 5.41 1.51
CA ASP A 84 -2.86 4.34 1.71
C ASP A 84 -4.33 4.82 1.65
N GLN A 85 -4.63 5.79 0.78
CA GLN A 85 -5.98 6.36 0.61
C GLN A 85 -6.69 5.89 -0.66
N GLU A 86 -6.22 4.82 -1.28
CA GLU A 86 -6.93 4.23 -2.41
C GLU A 86 -8.21 3.50 -1.99
N THR A 87 -9.15 3.37 -2.93
CA THR A 87 -10.38 2.64 -2.70
C THR A 87 -10.14 1.14 -2.57
N ILE A 88 -9.09 0.63 -3.21
CA ILE A 88 -8.64 -0.75 -3.05
C ILE A 88 -7.68 -0.81 -1.85
N GLY A 89 -7.94 -1.74 -0.94
CA GLY A 89 -7.05 -2.06 0.16
C GLY A 89 -6.60 -3.51 0.11
N THR A 90 -5.47 -3.79 0.75
CA THR A 90 -4.95 -5.13 0.92
C THR A 90 -4.71 -5.38 2.39
N VAL A 91 -5.30 -6.45 2.93
CA VAL A 91 -5.10 -6.84 4.33
C VAL A 91 -4.51 -8.23 4.40
N ARG A 92 -3.50 -8.42 5.26
CA ARG A 92 -2.98 -9.75 5.62
C ARG A 92 -3.60 -10.14 6.96
N VAL A 93 -4.30 -11.27 6.98
CA VAL A 93 -4.90 -11.82 8.20
C VAL A 93 -4.23 -13.15 8.49
N PRO A 94 -3.41 -13.27 9.56
CA PRO A 94 -2.93 -14.55 10.04
C PRO A 94 -4.12 -15.45 10.38
N VAL A 95 -4.06 -16.73 10.03
CA VAL A 95 -5.14 -17.68 10.29
C VAL A 95 -4.61 -18.97 10.93
N ALA A 96 -5.40 -19.56 11.80
CA ALA A 96 -5.12 -20.85 12.43
C ALA A 96 -6.32 -21.77 12.29
N VAL A 97 -6.06 -23.07 12.16
CA VAL A 97 -7.09 -24.11 12.07
C VAL A 97 -6.56 -25.41 12.66
N SER A 98 -7.45 -26.19 13.30
CA SER A 98 -7.13 -27.53 13.76
C SER A 98 -7.36 -28.55 12.64
N GLY A 99 -6.35 -29.38 12.35
CA GLY A 99 -6.44 -30.41 11.32
C GLY A 99 -6.21 -29.89 9.90
N ASP A 100 -6.88 -30.52 8.93
CA ASP A 100 -6.76 -30.17 7.52
C ASP A 100 -7.48 -28.83 7.23
N PRO A 101 -6.80 -27.82 6.66
CA PRO A 101 -7.41 -26.52 6.42
C PRO A 101 -8.54 -26.59 5.38
N PRO A 102 -9.74 -26.08 5.68
CA PRO A 102 -10.84 -26.03 4.72
C PRO A 102 -10.66 -24.85 3.74
N TRP A 103 -9.52 -24.77 3.06
CA TRP A 103 -9.15 -23.67 2.17
C TRP A 103 -10.18 -23.44 1.06
N ALA A 104 -10.70 -24.51 0.46
CA ALA A 104 -11.73 -24.42 -0.59
C ALA A 104 -13.00 -23.70 -0.09
N VAL A 105 -13.42 -23.99 1.16
CA VAL A 105 -14.59 -23.35 1.78
C VAL A 105 -14.31 -21.87 2.03
N LEU A 106 -13.13 -21.55 2.55
CA LEU A 106 -12.73 -20.17 2.80
C LEU A 106 -12.66 -19.34 1.52
N LEU A 107 -11.96 -19.86 0.50
CA LEU A 107 -11.83 -19.20 -0.81
C LEU A 107 -13.20 -18.98 -1.46
N ALA A 108 -14.10 -19.97 -1.42
CA ALA A 108 -15.44 -19.82 -1.96
C ALA A 108 -16.25 -18.74 -1.24
N LYS A 109 -16.15 -18.65 0.09
CA LYS A 109 -16.85 -17.62 0.87
C LYS A 109 -16.29 -16.22 0.65
N LEU A 110 -14.96 -16.07 0.65
CA LEU A 110 -14.31 -14.77 0.44
C LEU A 110 -14.54 -14.26 -0.98
N THR A 111 -14.38 -15.10 -2.00
CA THR A 111 -14.61 -14.68 -3.40
C THR A 111 -16.08 -14.38 -3.70
N ALA A 112 -17.03 -14.98 -2.96
CA ALA A 112 -18.45 -14.63 -3.04
C ALA A 112 -18.83 -13.35 -2.25
N THR A 113 -17.91 -12.78 -1.47
CA THR A 113 -18.17 -11.58 -0.67
C THR A 113 -18.09 -10.34 -1.56
N ALA A 114 -19.18 -9.57 -1.65
CA ALA A 114 -19.23 -8.35 -2.45
C ALA A 114 -18.13 -7.36 -2.02
N GLY A 115 -17.36 -6.88 -3.00
CA GLY A 115 -16.24 -5.99 -2.77
C GLY A 115 -14.90 -6.69 -2.54
N VAL A 116 -14.84 -8.02 -2.44
CA VAL A 116 -13.56 -8.74 -2.52
C VAL A 116 -13.15 -8.85 -3.99
N ASP A 117 -11.94 -8.42 -4.30
CA ASP A 117 -11.36 -8.42 -5.65
C ASP A 117 -10.39 -9.60 -5.83
N GLY A 118 -9.63 -9.93 -4.78
CA GLY A 118 -8.64 -11.00 -4.82
C GLY A 118 -8.36 -11.63 -3.46
N VAL A 119 -7.99 -12.90 -3.48
CA VAL A 119 -7.62 -13.67 -2.28
C VAL A 119 -6.40 -14.52 -2.59
N LEU A 120 -5.36 -14.40 -1.76
CA LEU A 120 -4.16 -15.23 -1.81
C LEU A 120 -4.00 -15.96 -0.47
N VAL A 121 -3.65 -17.24 -0.54
CA VAL A 121 -3.31 -18.05 0.64
C VAL A 121 -1.79 -18.09 0.76
N ASP A 122 -1.31 -17.71 1.93
CA ASP A 122 0.07 -17.82 2.36
C ASP A 122 0.11 -18.96 3.39
N ASP A 123 0.50 -20.17 2.96
CA ASP A 123 0.56 -21.36 3.80
C ASP A 123 2.01 -21.81 3.95
N ASP A 124 2.72 -21.15 4.87
CA ASP A 124 4.13 -21.40 5.16
C ASP A 124 4.29 -22.14 6.50
N THR A 125 5.53 -22.52 6.81
CA THR A 125 5.91 -23.18 8.05
C THR A 125 7.15 -22.51 8.62
N ARG A 126 7.03 -21.92 9.83
CA ARG A 126 8.19 -21.36 10.52
C ARG A 126 8.81 -22.36 11.48
N LEU A 127 10.13 -22.32 11.58
CA LEU A 127 10.88 -23.07 12.58
C LEU A 127 11.01 -22.27 13.87
N ALA A 128 10.41 -22.73 14.95
CA ALA A 128 10.43 -22.12 16.27
C ALA A 128 11.32 -22.91 17.22
N ARG A 129 12.26 -22.25 17.90
CA ARG A 129 13.01 -22.87 18.99
C ARG A 129 12.20 -22.80 20.27
N ARG A 130 11.78 -23.95 20.79
CA ARG A 130 10.98 -24.07 22.01
C ARG A 130 11.72 -24.96 23.01
N PRO A 131 11.81 -24.58 24.29
CA PRO A 131 12.26 -25.49 25.31
C PRO A 131 11.26 -26.65 25.43
N ARG A 132 11.78 -27.88 25.48
CA ARG A 132 11.03 -29.10 25.80
C ARG A 132 11.77 -29.89 26.86
N THR A 133 11.03 -30.41 27.81
CA THR A 133 11.57 -31.37 28.78
C THR A 133 11.64 -32.74 28.13
N VAL A 134 12.84 -33.30 28.03
CA VAL A 134 13.10 -34.67 27.58
C VAL A 134 13.90 -35.34 28.69
N ASP A 135 13.38 -36.44 29.25
CA ASP A 135 14.01 -37.17 30.37
C ASP A 135 14.39 -36.29 31.57
N GLY A 136 13.54 -35.32 31.91
CA GLY A 136 13.76 -34.41 33.03
C GLY A 136 14.79 -33.31 32.80
N ARG A 137 15.34 -33.19 31.59
CA ARG A 137 16.25 -32.08 31.19
C ARG A 137 15.56 -31.17 30.18
N GLU A 138 15.78 -29.87 30.33
CA GLU A 138 15.29 -28.87 29.38
C GLU A 138 16.22 -28.83 28.16
N VAL A 139 15.66 -29.13 26.99
CA VAL A 139 16.36 -29.13 25.71
C VAL A 139 15.66 -28.18 24.77
N THR A 140 16.40 -27.28 24.14
CA THR A 140 15.87 -26.41 23.08
C THR A 140 15.67 -27.23 21.82
N VAL A 141 14.42 -27.46 21.44
CA VAL A 141 14.05 -28.20 20.23
C VAL A 141 13.56 -27.21 19.18
N THR A 142 13.94 -27.43 17.92
CA THR A 142 13.36 -26.72 16.78
C THR A 142 12.07 -27.42 16.38
N VAL A 143 10.95 -26.71 16.47
CA VAL A 143 9.62 -27.19 16.13
C VAL A 143 9.13 -26.44 14.90
N ALA A 144 8.66 -27.17 13.90
CA ALA A 144 7.93 -26.60 12.77
C ALA A 144 6.53 -26.19 13.23
N GLU A 145 6.22 -24.89 13.16
CA GLU A 145 4.92 -24.33 13.49
C GLU A 145 4.30 -23.77 12.21
N PRO A 146 3.02 -24.08 11.90
CA PRO A 146 2.33 -23.48 10.76
C PRO A 146 2.33 -21.95 10.88
N ASP A 147 2.71 -21.27 9.80
CA ASP A 147 2.65 -19.81 9.67
C ASP A 147 1.77 -19.49 8.47
N ARG A 148 0.46 -19.37 8.75
CA ARG A 148 -0.57 -19.27 7.72
C ARG A 148 -1.21 -17.90 7.76
N ALA A 149 -1.46 -17.34 6.59
CA ALA A 149 -2.22 -16.11 6.43
C ALA A 149 -3.07 -16.16 5.16
N VAL A 150 -4.08 -15.29 5.13
CA VAL A 150 -4.81 -14.97 3.92
C VAL A 150 -4.60 -13.49 3.64
N VAL A 151 -4.21 -13.18 2.41
CA VAL A 151 -4.08 -11.82 1.90
C VAL A 151 -5.30 -11.53 1.05
N ILE A 152 -6.05 -10.50 1.40
CA ILE A 152 -7.32 -10.17 0.75
C ILE A 152 -7.20 -8.76 0.15
N THR A 153 -7.42 -8.66 -1.15
CA THR A 153 -7.59 -7.39 -1.87
C THR A 153 -9.08 -7.08 -1.96
N PHE A 154 -9.49 -5.90 -1.53
CA PHE A 154 -10.90 -5.55 -1.42
C PHE A 154 -11.16 -4.06 -1.61
N HIS A 155 -12.38 -3.73 -2.05
CA HIS A 155 -12.91 -2.38 -2.11
C HIS A 155 -13.31 -1.93 -0.70
N ARG A 156 -12.56 -0.98 -0.13
CA ARG A 156 -12.76 -0.44 1.22
C ARG A 156 -14.16 0.19 1.42
N ALA A 157 -14.80 0.64 0.34
CA ALA A 157 -16.15 1.19 0.37
C ALA A 157 -17.26 0.12 0.37
N SER A 158 -16.95 -1.11 -0.03
CA SER A 158 -17.92 -2.20 -0.15
C SER A 158 -17.88 -3.17 1.03
N VAL A 159 -16.68 -3.43 1.57
CA VAL A 159 -16.50 -4.35 2.70
C VAL A 159 -15.38 -3.85 3.60
N GLY A 160 -15.56 -4.00 4.92
CA GLY A 160 -14.56 -3.67 5.93
C GLY A 160 -13.81 -4.90 6.44
N VAL A 161 -12.61 -4.69 7.00
CA VAL A 161 -11.76 -5.77 7.54
C VAL A 161 -12.48 -6.62 8.59
N ALA A 162 -13.30 -6.01 9.45
CA ALA A 162 -14.07 -6.74 10.45
C ALA A 162 -15.05 -7.76 9.81
N ALA A 163 -15.71 -7.40 8.71
CA ALA A 163 -16.61 -8.32 8.01
C ALA A 163 -15.83 -9.46 7.35
N LEU A 164 -14.66 -9.18 6.78
CA LEU A 164 -13.78 -10.21 6.21
C LEU A 164 -13.31 -11.20 7.30
N ILE A 165 -13.00 -10.72 8.50
CA ILE A 165 -12.66 -11.57 9.65
C ILE A 165 -13.82 -12.50 10.02
N GLU A 166 -15.06 -12.02 10.00
CA GLU A 166 -16.23 -12.87 10.24
C GLU A 166 -16.42 -13.93 9.15
N VAL A 167 -16.13 -13.61 7.89
CA VAL A 167 -16.13 -14.60 6.79
C VAL A 167 -15.06 -15.68 7.02
N ILE A 168 -13.86 -15.30 7.46
CA ILE A 168 -12.77 -16.23 7.81
C ILE A 168 -13.21 -17.17 8.93
N ARG A 169 -13.81 -16.62 10.00
CA ARG A 169 -14.33 -17.40 11.13
C ARG A 169 -15.44 -18.36 10.72
N ALA A 170 -16.37 -17.91 9.88
CA ALA A 170 -17.45 -18.73 9.35
C ALA A 170 -16.97 -19.86 8.41
N ALA A 171 -15.72 -19.81 7.94
CA ALA A 171 -15.09 -20.89 7.18
C ALA A 171 -14.37 -21.92 8.07
N GLY A 172 -14.34 -21.73 9.39
CA GLY A 172 -13.71 -22.64 10.35
C GLY A 172 -12.29 -22.26 10.76
N PHE A 173 -11.83 -21.05 10.44
CA PHE A 173 -10.51 -20.55 10.83
C PHE A 173 -10.60 -19.61 12.03
N THR A 174 -9.61 -19.67 12.93
CA THR A 174 -9.35 -18.58 13.87
C THR A 174 -8.57 -17.49 13.14
N ALA A 175 -9.07 -16.25 13.17
CA ALA A 175 -8.38 -15.09 12.61
C ALA A 175 -7.51 -14.39 13.68
N GLY A 176 -6.24 -14.17 13.36
CA GLY A 176 -5.32 -13.34 14.13
C GLY A 176 -5.53 -11.84 13.89
N ALA A 177 -4.63 -11.02 14.46
CA ALA A 177 -4.68 -9.57 14.26
C ALA A 177 -4.41 -9.22 12.78
N PRO A 178 -5.30 -8.48 12.10
CA PRO A 178 -5.06 -8.05 10.74
C PRO A 178 -3.88 -7.07 10.71
N ALA A 179 -3.03 -7.23 9.71
CA ALA A 179 -1.99 -6.28 9.38
C ALA A 179 -2.34 -5.61 8.05
N ASP A 180 -2.23 -4.28 8.01
CA ASP A 180 -2.28 -3.55 6.76
C ASP A 180 -1.11 -4.00 5.88
N ALA A 181 -1.41 -4.40 4.64
CA ALA A 181 -0.39 -4.72 3.65
C ALA A 181 -0.15 -3.55 2.68
N GLY A 182 -0.82 -2.41 2.90
CA GLY A 182 -0.63 -1.15 2.21
C GLY A 182 0.47 -0.28 2.82
N GLN A 183 0.35 1.03 2.64
CA GLN A 183 1.44 1.97 2.94
C GLN A 183 1.48 2.45 4.39
N VAL A 184 0.45 2.20 5.20
CA VAL A 184 0.44 2.59 6.62
C VAL A 184 1.57 1.87 7.38
N GLY A 185 2.37 2.64 8.12
CA GLY A 185 3.55 2.15 8.85
C GLY A 185 4.79 1.99 7.98
N GLN A 186 4.69 2.19 6.66
CA GLN A 186 5.84 2.17 5.75
C GLN A 186 6.41 3.58 5.55
N PRO A 187 7.73 3.70 5.33
CA PRO A 187 8.35 4.98 5.06
C PRO A 187 8.12 5.44 3.62
N ILE A 188 7.93 6.74 3.44
CA ILE A 188 8.02 7.45 2.15
C ILE A 188 9.17 8.45 2.19
N VAL A 189 9.80 8.69 1.05
CA VAL A 189 10.81 9.74 0.89
C VAL A 189 10.13 11.10 0.83
N VAL A 190 10.57 12.02 1.68
CA VAL A 190 10.20 13.44 1.57
C VAL A 190 11.47 14.19 1.21
N PRO A 191 11.60 14.69 -0.03
CA PRO A 191 12.81 15.40 -0.43
C PRO A 191 12.93 16.70 0.36
N VAL A 192 14.15 17.09 0.66
CA VAL A 192 14.43 18.44 1.13
C VAL A 192 13.95 19.44 0.07
N ALA A 193 13.38 20.56 0.51
CA ALA A 193 13.09 21.63 -0.43
C ALA A 193 14.42 22.09 -1.03
N ALA A 194 14.60 21.89 -2.34
CA ALA A 194 15.74 22.47 -3.04
C ALA A 194 15.75 23.96 -2.72
N GLY A 195 16.83 24.43 -2.08
CA GLY A 195 17.03 25.84 -1.78
C GLY A 195 16.88 26.63 -3.07
N GLY A 196 15.94 27.57 -3.08
CA GLY A 196 15.78 28.53 -4.16
C GLY A 196 16.81 29.64 -4.07
#